data_AF-A0A1Z9S3X5-F1
#
_entry.id   AF-A0A1Z9S3X5-F1
#
_cell.length_a   1.000
_cell.length_b   1.000
_cell.length_c   1.000
_cell.angle_alpha   90.00
_cell.angle_beta   90.00
_cell.angle_gamma   90.00
#
_symmetry.space_group_name_H-M   'P 1'
#
loop_
_entity.id
_entity.type
_entity.pdbx_description
1 polymer ?
#
loop_
_entity_poly.entity_id
_entity_poly.type
_entity_poly.pdbx_seq_one_letter_code
_entity_poly.pdbx_strand_id
1 'polypeptide(L)'
;MTELVIQLSRKFQYLRLSKIFLFACILLLLFSNKTREILVHSSSDAFIAVSSFVGLTLLFFTFLEKKNFNLQKLITNNSRFEIPICAFLGVIPGCGGAIMVMSLFTRGVVSFGAVLAALISTMGDAAFLLIAVKPEAALIILPVTFVVGIVSGYIAQPFTKNFLKEKINKSISMDDLPKNKTSNKFYKLWFCLLIPGLILGLINAFNINASLEILGVDIILIFSFSAALFCVLLWVLNPLTDIQMASIHENSYRRVVDTTCFVTVWVIISFVLYELINLSTDGAIFESLILFGPFLPLIAILIGFIPGCGPQIMITSMYVSGQIPMSAQLGNSISNDGDALFPAIAISAKAAIVATLYSAIPAIIIAYLWHYLIG
;
A
#
# COMPACT_ATOMS: atom_id res chain seq x y z
N MET A 1 -5.21 -32.72 24.58
CA MET A 1 -5.19 -31.49 23.76
C MET A 1 -3.86 -30.73 23.87
N THR A 2 -3.28 -30.56 25.06
CA THR A 2 -1.99 -29.87 25.26
C THR A 2 -0.80 -30.56 24.57
N GLU A 3 -0.68 -31.89 24.61
CA GLU A 3 0.41 -32.60 23.91
C GLU A 3 0.31 -32.55 22.39
N LEU A 4 -0.91 -32.59 21.85
CA LEU A 4 -1.18 -32.48 20.41
C LEU A 4 -0.85 -31.06 19.92
N VAL A 5 -1.15 -30.03 20.72
CA VAL A 5 -0.74 -28.64 20.49
C VAL A 5 0.78 -28.46 20.62
N ILE A 6 1.45 -29.17 21.54
CA ILE A 6 2.92 -29.11 21.70
C ILE A 6 3.64 -29.87 20.57
N GLN A 7 3.10 -31.00 20.10
CA GLN A 7 3.63 -31.73 18.94
C GLN A 7 3.36 -30.98 17.63
N LEU A 8 2.18 -30.38 17.45
CA LEU A 8 1.94 -29.45 16.34
C LEU A 8 2.84 -28.22 16.45
N SER A 9 3.10 -27.69 17.65
CA SER A 9 4.02 -26.56 17.88
C SER A 9 5.48 -26.91 17.57
N ARG A 10 5.95 -28.13 17.90
CA ARG A 10 7.30 -28.60 17.54
C ARG A 10 7.43 -28.95 16.06
N LYS A 11 6.39 -29.55 15.46
CA LYS A 11 6.40 -29.84 14.03
C LYS A 11 6.24 -28.55 13.23
N PHE A 12 5.33 -27.65 13.61
CA PHE A 12 5.06 -26.33 13.02
C PHE A 12 5.66 -25.17 13.83
N GLN A 13 6.90 -25.31 14.30
CA GLN A 13 7.65 -24.24 14.98
C GLN A 13 7.87 -23.01 14.07
N TYR A 14 7.49 -23.14 12.79
CA TYR A 14 7.54 -22.19 11.71
C TYR A 14 6.20 -21.48 11.42
N LEU A 15 5.05 -21.99 11.86
CA LEU A 15 3.78 -21.28 11.66
C LEU A 15 3.46 -20.43 12.89
N ARG A 16 3.39 -19.12 12.70
CA ARG A 16 2.97 -18.20 13.75
C ARG A 16 1.47 -18.33 13.97
N LEU A 17 1.07 -18.62 15.21
CA LEU A 17 -0.33 -18.71 15.63
C LEU A 17 -1.14 -17.48 15.21
N SER A 18 -0.55 -16.28 15.27
CA SER A 18 -1.21 -15.04 14.83
C SER A 18 -1.57 -15.06 13.34
N LYS A 19 -0.70 -15.59 12.48
CA LYS A 19 -0.96 -15.69 11.04
C LYS A 19 -2.02 -16.75 10.72
N ILE A 20 -1.97 -17.90 11.41
CA ILE A 20 -2.99 -18.95 11.29
C ILE A 20 -4.35 -18.43 11.74
N PHE A 21 -4.40 -17.75 12.88
CA PHE A 21 -5.62 -17.16 13.40
C PHE A 21 -6.22 -16.18 12.40
N LEU A 22 -5.40 -15.27 11.85
CA LEU A 22 -5.85 -14.31 10.86
C LEU A 22 -6.35 -14.99 9.59
N PHE A 23 -5.63 -16.01 9.10
CA PHE A 23 -6.08 -16.83 7.97
C PHE A 23 -7.41 -17.52 8.23
N ALA A 24 -7.60 -18.06 9.43
CA ALA A 24 -8.87 -18.67 9.84
C ALA A 24 -10.00 -17.62 9.90
N CYS A 25 -9.74 -16.41 10.41
CA CYS A 25 -10.69 -15.30 10.38
C CYS A 25 -11.09 -14.92 8.94
N ILE A 26 -10.13 -14.85 8.01
CA ILE A 26 -10.42 -14.61 6.59
C ILE A 26 -11.32 -15.72 6.04
N LEU A 27 -11.00 -16.99 6.30
CA LEU A 27 -11.84 -18.11 5.83
C LEU A 27 -13.23 -18.12 6.46
N LEU A 28 -13.38 -17.66 7.71
CA LEU A 28 -14.68 -17.55 8.37
C LEU A 28 -15.62 -16.57 7.66
N LEU A 29 -15.10 -15.56 6.97
CA LEU A 29 -15.92 -14.63 6.19
C LEU A 29 -16.58 -15.29 4.96
N LEU A 30 -16.13 -16.48 4.53
CA LEU A 30 -16.75 -17.22 3.42
C LEU A 30 -18.09 -17.88 3.80
N PHE A 31 -18.44 -17.96 5.08
CA PHE A 31 -19.64 -18.67 5.54
C PHE A 31 -20.95 -17.92 5.26
N SER A 32 -20.94 -16.59 5.35
CA SER A 32 -22.13 -15.79 5.05
C SER A 32 -22.09 -15.27 3.60
N ASN A 33 -23.23 -15.27 2.91
CA ASN A 33 -23.31 -14.88 1.51
C ASN A 33 -22.81 -13.44 1.28
N LYS A 34 -23.23 -12.49 2.12
CA LYS A 34 -22.81 -11.07 2.01
C LYS A 34 -21.31 -10.90 2.25
N THR A 35 -20.78 -11.50 3.30
CA THR A 35 -19.34 -11.38 3.64
C THR A 35 -18.45 -12.14 2.66
N ARG A 36 -18.98 -13.21 2.04
CA ARG A 36 -18.29 -13.96 0.99
C ARG A 36 -18.09 -13.10 -0.25
N GLU A 37 -19.13 -12.40 -0.71
CA GLU A 37 -19.02 -11.49 -1.86
C GLU A 37 -17.98 -10.39 -1.61
N ILE A 38 -18.07 -9.74 -0.44
CA ILE A 38 -17.07 -8.74 -0.02
C ILE A 38 -15.67 -9.33 -0.05
N LEU A 39 -15.44 -10.48 0.60
CA LEU A 39 -14.12 -11.07 0.65
C LEU A 39 -13.58 -11.42 -0.74
N VAL A 40 -14.42 -11.98 -1.61
CA VAL A 40 -14.00 -12.40 -2.96
C VAL A 40 -13.60 -11.19 -3.79
N HIS A 41 -14.43 -10.15 -3.84
CA HIS A 41 -14.14 -8.92 -4.58
C HIS A 41 -12.95 -8.15 -4.00
N SER A 42 -12.96 -7.87 -2.69
CA SER A 42 -11.84 -7.19 -2.04
C SER A 42 -10.50 -7.92 -2.20
N SER A 43 -10.51 -9.26 -2.18
CA SER A 43 -9.28 -10.04 -2.39
C SER A 43 -8.83 -10.02 -3.85
N SER A 44 -9.77 -10.11 -4.79
CA SER A 44 -9.50 -9.95 -6.23
C SER A 44 -8.83 -8.61 -6.51
N ASP A 45 -9.42 -7.53 -6.00
CA ASP A 45 -8.96 -6.16 -6.24
C ASP A 45 -7.59 -5.92 -5.61
N ALA A 46 -7.36 -6.42 -4.39
CA ALA A 46 -6.04 -6.36 -3.74
C ALA A 46 -4.95 -7.10 -4.55
N PHE A 47 -5.28 -8.17 -5.26
CA PHE A 47 -4.31 -8.85 -6.11
C PHE A 47 -4.04 -8.09 -7.42
N ILE A 48 -5.10 -7.69 -8.13
CA ILE A 48 -5.01 -7.03 -9.43
C ILE A 48 -4.42 -5.62 -9.30
N ALA A 49 -4.97 -4.78 -8.41
CA ALA A 49 -4.65 -3.36 -8.33
C ALA A 49 -3.38 -3.08 -7.50
N VAL A 50 -3.10 -3.88 -6.47
CA VAL A 50 -1.99 -3.61 -5.55
C VAL A 50 -0.86 -4.62 -5.73
N SER A 51 -1.16 -5.92 -5.61
CA SER A 51 -0.12 -6.96 -5.56
C SER A 51 0.67 -7.09 -6.87
N SER A 52 0.00 -6.93 -8.00
CA SER A 52 0.64 -6.98 -9.31
C SER A 52 1.69 -5.87 -9.47
N PHE A 53 1.32 -4.62 -9.16
CA PHE A 53 2.18 -3.45 -9.27
C PHE A 53 3.29 -3.45 -8.23
N VAL A 54 3.01 -3.79 -6.97
CA VAL A 54 4.04 -3.94 -5.92
C VAL A 54 5.03 -5.04 -6.29
N GLY A 55 4.54 -6.17 -6.80
CA GLY A 55 5.38 -7.24 -7.30
C GLY A 55 6.31 -6.78 -8.42
N LEU A 56 5.78 -6.02 -9.38
CA LEU A 56 6.55 -5.46 -10.49
C LEU A 56 7.59 -4.44 -10.03
N THR A 57 7.24 -3.49 -9.16
CA THR A 57 8.18 -2.47 -8.69
C THR A 57 9.32 -3.12 -7.91
N LEU A 58 9.02 -4.02 -6.98
CA LEU A 58 10.05 -4.73 -6.21
C LEU A 58 10.93 -5.62 -7.11
N LEU A 59 10.34 -6.29 -8.11
CA LEU A 59 11.09 -7.06 -9.11
C LEU A 59 12.02 -6.16 -9.92
N PHE A 60 11.52 -5.02 -10.39
CA PHE A 60 12.27 -4.04 -11.17
C PHE A 60 13.49 -3.54 -10.39
N PHE A 61 13.32 -3.13 -9.14
CA PHE A 61 14.43 -2.68 -8.31
C PHE A 61 15.41 -3.81 -7.98
N THR A 62 14.93 -5.01 -7.69
CA THR A 62 15.82 -6.18 -7.48
C THR A 62 16.64 -6.50 -8.73
N PHE A 63 16.05 -6.32 -9.92
CA PHE A 63 16.75 -6.48 -11.19
C PHE A 63 17.80 -5.39 -11.42
N LEU A 64 17.49 -4.13 -11.12
CA LEU A 64 18.43 -3.01 -11.20
C LEU A 64 19.63 -3.21 -10.25
N GLU A 65 19.38 -3.69 -9.04
CA GLU A 65 20.42 -3.98 -8.05
C GLU A 65 21.41 -5.05 -8.54
N LYS A 66 20.93 -6.08 -9.25
CA LYS A 66 21.79 -7.08 -9.88
C LYS A 66 22.62 -6.53 -11.05
N LYS A 67 22.21 -5.42 -11.65
CA LYS A 67 22.91 -4.73 -12.76
C LYS A 67 23.82 -3.59 -12.30
N ASN A 68 24.25 -3.58 -11.04
CA ASN A 68 25.10 -2.58 -10.38
C ASN A 68 24.40 -1.27 -9.95
N PHE A 69 23.08 -1.15 -10.07
CA PHE A 69 22.35 0.02 -9.55
C PHE A 69 21.77 -0.29 -8.17
N ASN A 70 22.54 -0.03 -7.11
CA ASN A 70 22.10 -0.23 -5.74
C ASN A 70 21.45 1.05 -5.20
N LEU A 71 20.11 1.04 -5.08
CA LEU A 71 19.34 2.19 -4.60
C LEU A 71 19.76 2.61 -3.18
N GLN A 72 19.98 1.65 -2.29
CA GLN A 72 20.48 1.92 -0.95
C GLN A 72 21.85 2.62 -1.01
N LYS A 73 22.80 2.14 -1.82
CA LYS A 73 24.12 2.77 -1.96
C LYS A 73 24.02 4.17 -2.54
N LEU A 74 23.11 4.38 -3.51
CA LEU A 74 22.87 5.69 -4.11
C LEU A 74 22.36 6.69 -3.07
N ILE A 75 21.41 6.27 -2.23
CA ILE A 75 20.85 7.10 -1.15
C ILE A 75 21.91 7.38 -0.08
N THR A 76 22.62 6.35 0.38
CA THR A 76 23.65 6.50 1.43
C THR A 76 24.81 7.38 0.98
N ASN A 77 25.23 7.27 -0.28
CA ASN A 77 26.27 8.14 -0.85
C ASN A 77 25.80 9.59 -1.03
N ASN A 78 24.49 9.81 -1.21
CA ASN A 78 23.89 11.11 -1.50
C ASN A 78 22.80 11.46 -0.48
N SER A 79 23.13 11.43 0.82
CA SER A 79 22.17 11.67 1.91
C SER A 79 21.39 13.00 1.79
N ARG A 80 21.94 14.00 1.09
CA ARG A 80 21.24 15.26 0.81
C ARG A 80 20.08 15.11 -0.17
N PHE A 81 20.15 14.15 -1.10
CA PHE A 81 19.15 13.88 -2.15
C PHE A 81 18.19 12.75 -1.79
N GLU A 82 18.35 12.15 -0.61
CA GLU A 82 17.48 11.09 -0.10
C GLU A 82 15.98 11.46 -0.22
N ILE A 83 15.60 12.65 0.23
CA ILE A 83 14.21 13.12 0.25
C ILE A 83 13.63 13.28 -1.17
N PRO A 84 14.29 14.00 -2.11
CA PRO A 84 13.87 14.05 -3.51
C PRO A 84 13.75 12.69 -4.19
N ILE A 85 14.69 11.76 -3.92
CA ILE A 85 14.64 10.41 -4.49
C ILE A 85 13.39 9.68 -3.98
N CYS A 86 13.11 9.75 -2.68
CA CYS A 86 11.93 9.10 -2.10
C CYS A 86 10.62 9.76 -2.55
N ALA A 87 10.57 11.09 -2.70
CA ALA A 87 9.44 11.78 -3.30
C ALA A 87 9.18 11.29 -4.74
N PHE A 88 10.25 11.13 -5.54
CA PHE A 88 10.14 10.65 -6.92
C PHE A 88 9.58 9.22 -6.95
N LEU A 89 10.03 8.35 -6.05
CA LEU A 89 9.46 7.01 -5.90
C LEU A 89 7.97 7.05 -5.52
N GLY A 90 7.54 8.04 -4.73
CA GLY A 90 6.14 8.23 -4.36
C GLY A 90 5.23 8.66 -5.50
N VAL A 91 5.69 9.55 -6.38
CA VAL A 91 4.91 10.06 -7.54
C VAL A 91 4.59 8.97 -8.56
N ILE A 92 5.40 7.90 -8.63
CA ILE A 92 5.16 6.78 -9.54
C ILE A 92 3.76 6.22 -9.23
N PRO A 93 2.85 6.17 -10.23
CA PRO A 93 1.51 5.64 -10.04
C PRO A 93 1.49 4.24 -9.41
N GLY A 94 0.51 4.02 -8.54
CA GLY A 94 0.42 2.84 -7.67
C GLY A 94 1.16 3.00 -6.34
N CYS A 95 1.01 2.03 -5.44
CA CYS A 95 1.58 2.09 -4.09
C CYS A 95 3.01 1.50 -3.99
N GLY A 96 3.53 0.90 -5.07
CA GLY A 96 4.78 0.13 -5.06
C GLY A 96 6.02 0.93 -4.69
N GLY A 97 6.13 2.20 -5.11
CA GLY A 97 7.26 3.06 -4.78
C GLY A 97 7.26 3.52 -3.32
N ALA A 98 6.10 3.92 -2.78
CA ALA A 98 5.93 4.25 -1.37
C ALA A 98 6.24 3.05 -0.45
N ILE A 99 5.79 1.84 -0.82
CA ILE A 99 6.11 0.60 -0.09
C ILE A 99 7.62 0.32 -0.09
N MET A 100 8.31 0.57 -1.20
CA MET A 100 9.76 0.44 -1.25
C MET A 100 10.44 1.41 -0.28
N VAL A 101 10.03 2.68 -0.25
CA VAL A 101 10.55 3.68 0.70
C VAL A 101 10.30 3.24 2.15
N MET A 102 9.11 2.72 2.44
CA MET A 102 8.81 2.15 3.76
C MET A 102 9.74 0.97 4.11
N SER A 103 10.03 0.06 3.18
CA SER A 103 10.99 -1.02 3.42
C SER A 103 12.39 -0.47 3.70
N LEU A 104 12.85 0.53 2.94
CA LEU A 104 14.13 1.20 3.19
C LEU A 104 14.16 1.90 4.57
N PHE A 105 13.02 2.44 5.02
CA PHE A 105 12.89 3.08 6.33
C PHE A 105 13.03 2.05 7.45
N THR A 106 12.38 0.89 7.32
CA THR A 106 12.51 -0.19 8.31
C THR A 106 13.91 -0.78 8.42
N ARG A 107 14.71 -0.62 7.35
CA ARG A 107 16.12 -1.03 7.30
C ARG A 107 17.06 0.05 7.86
N GLY A 108 16.53 1.22 8.22
CA GLY A 108 17.34 2.37 8.64
C GLY A 108 18.15 3.02 7.53
N VAL A 109 17.79 2.79 6.25
CA VAL A 109 18.49 3.36 5.09
C VAL A 109 18.02 4.79 4.83
N VAL A 110 16.72 5.02 5.01
CA VAL A 110 16.11 6.35 4.87
C VAL A 110 15.54 6.81 6.20
N SER A 111 15.41 8.11 6.30
CA SER A 111 14.89 8.89 7.40
C SER A 111 13.37 9.03 7.33
N PHE A 112 12.78 9.50 8.43
CA PHE A 112 11.35 9.74 8.48
C PHE A 112 10.91 10.87 7.53
N GLY A 113 11.74 11.90 7.30
CA GLY A 113 11.41 12.95 6.33
C GLY A 113 11.30 12.42 4.90
N ALA A 114 12.11 11.42 4.55
CA ALA A 114 12.02 10.76 3.25
C ALA A 114 10.76 9.88 3.11
N VAL A 115 10.32 9.21 4.19
CA VAL A 115 9.02 8.53 4.24
C VAL A 115 7.88 9.52 4.02
N LEU A 116 7.89 10.63 4.76
CA LEU A 116 6.86 11.66 4.63
C LEU A 116 6.80 12.21 3.21
N ALA A 117 7.95 12.45 2.58
CA ALA A 117 8.02 12.93 1.21
C ALA A 117 7.44 11.93 0.21
N ALA A 118 7.70 10.62 0.38
CA ALA A 118 7.13 9.59 -0.49
C ALA A 118 5.61 9.45 -0.30
N LEU A 119 5.11 9.49 0.94
CA LEU A 119 3.69 9.38 1.25
C LEU A 119 2.90 10.60 0.75
N ILE A 120 3.40 11.81 0.98
CA ILE A 120 2.74 13.03 0.48
C ILE A 120 2.74 13.10 -1.05
N SER A 121 3.79 12.58 -1.70
CA SER A 121 3.91 12.65 -3.16
C SER A 121 3.05 11.62 -3.89
N THR A 122 2.51 10.60 -3.20
CA THR A 122 1.82 9.49 -3.85
C THR A 122 0.33 9.71 -3.97
N MET A 123 -0.22 9.42 -5.16
CA MET A 123 -1.65 9.34 -5.41
C MET A 123 -2.18 7.90 -5.50
N GLY A 124 -1.31 6.91 -5.20
CA GLY A 124 -1.65 5.49 -5.32
C GLY A 124 -2.26 5.14 -6.68
N ASP A 125 -3.29 4.30 -6.67
CA ASP A 125 -3.97 3.86 -7.89
C ASP A 125 -4.86 4.94 -8.51
N ALA A 126 -5.31 5.91 -7.70
CA ALA A 126 -6.09 7.05 -8.19
C ALA A 126 -5.31 7.93 -9.18
N ALA A 127 -3.97 7.87 -9.14
CA ALA A 127 -3.11 8.49 -10.15
C ALA A 127 -3.44 8.00 -11.57
N PHE A 128 -3.66 6.68 -11.75
CA PHE A 128 -3.97 6.13 -13.07
C PHE A 128 -5.32 6.62 -13.59
N LEU A 129 -6.35 6.60 -12.74
CA LEU A 129 -7.68 7.12 -13.08
C LEU A 129 -7.61 8.59 -13.48
N LEU A 130 -6.91 9.41 -12.69
CA LEU A 130 -6.80 10.84 -12.95
C LEU A 130 -6.05 11.11 -14.26
N ILE A 131 -4.91 10.42 -14.51
CA ILE A 131 -4.15 10.54 -15.76
C ILE A 131 -5.01 10.12 -16.96
N ALA A 132 -5.80 9.05 -16.83
CA ALA A 132 -6.62 8.52 -17.91
C ALA A 132 -7.81 9.43 -18.25
N VAL A 133 -8.50 9.99 -17.25
CA VAL A 133 -9.76 10.72 -17.47
C VAL A 133 -9.61 12.24 -17.48
N LYS A 134 -8.74 12.80 -16.62
CA LYS A 134 -8.47 14.25 -16.53
C LYS A 134 -6.96 14.54 -16.52
N PRO A 135 -6.25 14.33 -17.65
CA PRO A 135 -4.79 14.50 -17.71
C PRO A 135 -4.32 15.92 -17.37
N GLU A 136 -5.11 16.96 -17.71
CA GLU A 136 -4.81 18.34 -17.36
C GLU A 136 -4.74 18.56 -15.84
N ALA A 137 -5.65 17.92 -15.09
CA ALA A 137 -5.63 17.96 -13.63
C ALA A 137 -4.44 17.16 -13.07
N ALA A 138 -4.10 16.02 -13.67
CA ALA A 138 -2.93 15.22 -13.27
C ALA A 138 -1.61 16.00 -13.46
N LEU A 139 -1.49 16.79 -14.53
CA LEU A 139 -0.35 17.67 -14.79
C LEU A 139 -0.19 18.79 -13.75
N ILE A 140 -1.22 19.08 -12.96
CA ILE A 140 -1.16 20.04 -11.85
C ILE A 140 -0.94 19.29 -10.53
N ILE A 141 -1.76 18.27 -10.24
CA ILE A 141 -1.75 17.60 -8.94
C ILE A 141 -0.44 16.87 -8.69
N LEU A 142 0.06 16.08 -9.65
CA LEU A 142 1.27 15.27 -9.45
C LEU A 142 2.52 16.13 -9.20
N PRO A 143 2.78 17.22 -9.95
CA PRO A 143 3.89 18.12 -9.62
C PRO A 143 3.70 18.85 -8.29
N VAL A 144 2.46 19.24 -7.94
CA VAL A 144 2.19 19.89 -6.66
C VAL A 144 2.46 18.93 -5.50
N THR A 145 1.92 17.72 -5.52
CA THR A 145 2.17 16.72 -4.47
C THR A 145 3.66 16.37 -4.37
N PHE A 146 4.36 16.26 -5.50
CA PHE A 146 5.82 16.05 -5.53
C PHE A 146 6.61 17.16 -4.83
N VAL A 147 6.36 18.42 -5.20
CA VAL A 147 7.06 19.57 -4.61
C VAL A 147 6.70 19.72 -3.13
N VAL A 148 5.43 19.59 -2.79
CA VAL A 148 4.95 19.65 -1.40
C VAL A 148 5.56 18.52 -0.57
N GLY A 149 5.67 17.32 -1.12
CA GLY A 149 6.33 16.18 -0.48
C GLY A 149 7.80 16.45 -0.19
N ILE A 150 8.55 16.99 -1.16
CA ILE A 150 9.96 17.36 -0.96
C ILE A 150 10.09 18.41 0.15
N VAL A 151 9.29 19.49 0.07
CA VAL A 151 9.34 20.60 1.03
C VAL A 151 8.99 20.10 2.44
N SER A 152 7.88 19.38 2.59
CA SER A 152 7.45 18.82 3.86
C SER A 152 8.46 17.82 4.42
N GLY A 153 9.07 16.99 3.57
CA GLY A 153 10.13 16.07 3.97
C GLY A 153 11.32 16.80 4.59
N TYR A 154 11.83 17.85 3.92
CA TYR A 154 12.95 18.65 4.44
C TYR A 154 12.59 19.41 5.71
N ILE A 155 11.35 19.92 5.81
CA ILE A 155 10.88 20.63 7.00
C ILE A 155 10.75 19.67 8.19
N ALA A 156 10.22 18.46 7.99
CA ALA A 156 10.03 17.49 9.07
C ALA A 156 11.34 16.85 9.55
N GLN A 157 12.32 16.71 8.64
CA GLN A 157 13.58 15.99 8.89
C GLN A 157 14.29 16.35 10.22
N PRO A 158 14.45 17.63 10.61
CA PRO A 158 15.12 17.99 11.86
C PRO A 158 14.34 17.56 13.12
N PHE A 159 13.01 17.60 13.07
CA PHE A 159 12.13 17.27 14.19
C PHE A 159 12.02 15.76 14.43
N THR A 160 12.28 14.97 13.40
CA THR A 160 12.04 13.53 13.42
C THR A 160 13.32 12.70 13.53
N LYS A 161 14.48 13.33 13.75
CA LYS A 161 15.79 12.65 13.95
C LYS A 161 15.76 11.57 15.04
N ASN A 162 14.91 11.74 16.05
CA ASN A 162 14.80 10.80 17.17
C ASN A 162 13.88 9.60 16.91
N PHE A 163 13.06 9.60 15.84
CA PHE A 163 12.19 8.46 15.51
C PHE A 163 12.98 7.17 15.20
N LEU A 164 14.26 7.30 14.81
CA LEU A 164 15.17 6.19 14.53
C LEU A 164 15.74 5.51 15.78
N LYS A 165 15.79 6.19 16.94
CA LYS A 165 16.66 5.75 18.05
C LYS A 165 16.09 4.64 18.93
N GLU A 166 14.79 4.41 18.94
CA GLU A 166 14.18 3.57 20.00
C GLU A 166 13.89 2.11 19.63
N LYS A 167 14.00 1.66 18.37
CA LYS A 167 13.56 0.28 18.03
C LYS A 167 14.41 -0.57 17.08
N ILE A 168 15.41 -0.01 16.40
CA ILE A 168 16.20 -0.74 15.37
C ILE A 168 17.64 -1.05 15.86
N ASN A 169 17.87 -1.05 17.18
CA ASN A 169 19.17 -1.44 17.75
C ASN A 169 19.35 -2.96 17.95
N LYS A 170 18.45 -3.78 17.40
CA LYS A 170 18.74 -5.20 17.17
C LYS A 170 18.98 -5.39 15.68
N SER A 171 20.24 -5.34 15.27
CA SER A 171 20.67 -5.99 14.03
C SER A 171 20.21 -7.44 14.11
N ILE A 172 19.16 -7.78 13.38
CA ILE A 172 18.72 -9.17 13.30
C ILE A 172 19.80 -9.89 12.51
N SER A 173 20.66 -10.65 13.20
CA SER A 173 21.63 -11.55 12.59
C SER A 173 20.88 -12.48 11.64
N MET A 174 21.28 -12.55 10.37
CA MET A 174 20.62 -13.46 9.41
C MET A 174 20.70 -14.92 9.87
N ASP A 175 21.70 -15.26 10.68
CA ASP A 175 21.91 -16.58 11.26
C ASP A 175 20.86 -16.96 12.33
N ASP A 176 20.21 -15.98 12.97
CA ASP A 176 19.16 -16.20 13.98
C ASP A 176 17.75 -16.27 13.40
N LEU A 177 17.61 -16.09 12.08
CA LEU A 177 16.31 -16.10 11.42
C LEU A 177 15.81 -17.53 11.17
N PRO A 178 14.51 -17.81 11.39
CA PRO A 178 13.94 -19.11 11.06
C PRO A 178 14.03 -19.35 9.54
N LYS A 179 14.68 -20.45 9.15
CA LYS A 179 14.83 -20.79 7.73
C LYS A 179 13.49 -21.12 7.09
N ASN A 180 13.14 -20.38 6.04
CA ASN A 180 11.95 -20.65 5.23
C ASN A 180 12.16 -21.91 4.37
N LYS A 181 11.43 -22.98 4.71
CA LYS A 181 11.50 -24.30 4.04
C LYS A 181 10.54 -24.44 2.85
N THR A 182 9.78 -23.40 2.51
CA THR A 182 8.85 -23.43 1.38
C THR A 182 9.61 -23.70 0.06
N SER A 183 9.09 -24.64 -0.73
CA SER A 183 9.72 -25.07 -1.97
C SER A 183 9.82 -23.93 -2.99
N ASN A 184 10.93 -23.87 -3.73
CA ASN A 184 11.14 -22.93 -4.83
C ASN A 184 10.05 -23.01 -5.91
N LYS A 185 9.37 -24.15 -6.04
CA LYS A 185 8.27 -24.31 -7.01
C LYS A 185 7.10 -23.36 -6.73
N PHE A 186 6.76 -23.12 -5.46
CA PHE A 186 5.69 -22.20 -5.08
C PHE A 186 6.01 -20.75 -5.44
N TYR A 187 7.26 -20.31 -5.22
CA TYR A 187 7.71 -18.98 -5.64
C TYR A 187 7.70 -18.81 -7.16
N LYS A 188 8.12 -19.85 -7.90
CA LYS A 188 8.04 -19.84 -9.38
C LYS A 188 6.59 -19.76 -9.86
N LEU A 189 5.68 -20.47 -9.21
CA LEU A 189 4.25 -20.39 -9.50
C LEU A 189 3.73 -18.97 -9.27
N TRP A 190 4.12 -18.32 -8.17
CA TRP A 190 3.73 -16.94 -7.90
C TRP A 190 4.16 -15.98 -9.02
N PHE A 191 5.39 -16.09 -9.53
CA PHE A 191 5.83 -15.28 -10.68
C PHE A 191 5.03 -15.57 -11.96
N CYS A 192 4.58 -16.81 -12.15
CA CYS A 192 3.69 -17.14 -13.26
C CYS A 192 2.32 -16.46 -13.13
N LEU A 193 1.80 -16.30 -11.91
CA LEU A 193 0.54 -15.59 -11.63
C LEU A 193 0.70 -14.07 -11.77
N LEU A 194 1.89 -13.54 -11.51
CA LEU A 194 2.18 -12.10 -11.60
C LEU A 194 1.98 -11.56 -13.03
N ILE A 195 2.36 -12.32 -14.07
CA ILE A 195 2.27 -11.87 -15.47
C ILE A 195 0.82 -11.56 -15.90
N PRO A 196 -0.14 -12.49 -15.83
CA PRO A 196 -1.54 -12.19 -16.13
C PRO A 196 -2.13 -11.17 -15.13
N GLY A 197 -1.72 -11.21 -13.86
CA GLY A 197 -2.12 -10.20 -12.88
C GLY A 197 -1.73 -8.78 -13.27
N LEU A 198 -0.55 -8.59 -13.86
CA LEU A 198 -0.08 -7.30 -14.34
C LEU A 198 -0.83 -6.80 -15.57
N ILE A 199 -1.17 -7.70 -16.50
CA ILE A 199 -1.97 -7.35 -17.67
C ILE A 199 -3.34 -6.87 -17.21
N LEU A 200 -4.00 -7.63 -16.33
CA LEU A 200 -5.29 -7.24 -15.74
C LEU A 200 -5.19 -5.96 -14.91
N GLY A 201 -4.10 -5.80 -14.15
CA GLY A 201 -3.82 -4.61 -13.35
C GLY A 201 -3.71 -3.36 -14.21
N LEU A 202 -2.99 -3.43 -15.33
CA LEU A 202 -2.89 -2.33 -16.29
C LEU A 202 -4.25 -2.01 -16.91
N ILE A 203 -5.02 -3.02 -17.32
CA ILE A 203 -6.37 -2.83 -17.85
C ILE A 203 -7.27 -2.12 -16.82
N ASN A 204 -7.26 -2.59 -15.56
CA ASN A 204 -8.01 -1.99 -14.46
C ASN A 204 -7.56 -0.55 -14.15
N ALA A 205 -6.26 -0.29 -14.19
CA ALA A 205 -5.69 1.03 -13.92
C ALA A 205 -6.18 2.10 -14.92
N PHE A 206 -6.40 1.73 -16.18
CA PHE A 206 -6.99 2.63 -17.19
C PHE A 206 -8.53 2.66 -17.17
N ASN A 207 -9.16 2.11 -16.13
CA ASN A 207 -10.61 2.04 -15.95
C ASN A 207 -11.33 1.34 -17.12
N ILE A 208 -10.67 0.33 -17.71
CA ILE A 208 -11.22 -0.49 -18.78
C ILE A 208 -11.85 -1.72 -18.13
N ASN A 209 -13.18 -1.84 -18.22
CA ASN A 209 -13.90 -2.99 -17.70
C ASN A 209 -13.59 -4.23 -18.54
N ALA A 210 -12.71 -5.10 -18.03
CA ALA A 210 -12.51 -6.43 -18.55
C ALA A 210 -13.38 -7.42 -17.78
N SER A 211 -14.42 -7.92 -18.43
CA SER A 211 -15.17 -9.10 -17.96
C SER A 211 -14.99 -10.24 -18.97
N LEU A 212 -14.56 -11.40 -18.47
CA LEU A 212 -14.50 -12.63 -19.26
C LEU A 212 -15.47 -13.63 -18.65
N GLU A 213 -16.74 -13.48 -19.03
CA GLU A 213 -17.79 -14.38 -18.60
C GLU A 213 -17.81 -15.62 -19.50
N ILE A 214 -17.56 -16.79 -18.92
CA ILE A 214 -17.72 -18.09 -19.58
C ILE A 214 -18.72 -18.90 -18.77
N LEU A 215 -19.81 -19.34 -19.41
CA LEU A 215 -20.92 -20.07 -18.75
C LEU A 215 -21.51 -19.34 -17.53
N GLY A 216 -21.54 -18.00 -17.54
CA GLY A 216 -22.09 -17.18 -16.43
C GLY A 216 -21.16 -17.09 -15.22
N VAL A 217 -19.89 -17.46 -15.38
CA VAL A 217 -18.85 -17.36 -14.35
C VAL A 217 -17.77 -16.40 -14.82
N ASP A 218 -17.45 -15.41 -14.00
CA ASP A 218 -16.33 -14.49 -14.26
C ASP A 218 -14.99 -15.18 -13.98
N ILE A 219 -14.27 -15.49 -15.05
CA ILE A 219 -12.96 -16.16 -14.96
C ILE A 219 -11.92 -15.24 -14.31
N ILE A 220 -12.02 -13.93 -14.55
CA ILE A 220 -11.06 -12.96 -14.00
C ILE A 220 -11.17 -12.97 -12.48
N LEU A 221 -12.40 -12.93 -11.95
CA LEU A 221 -12.66 -12.99 -10.52
C LEU A 221 -12.14 -14.29 -9.87
N ILE A 222 -12.34 -15.44 -10.51
CA ILE A 222 -11.82 -16.72 -10.00
C ILE A 222 -10.30 -16.73 -9.98
N PHE A 223 -9.68 -16.27 -11.06
CA PHE A 223 -8.23 -16.22 -11.19
C PHE A 223 -7.62 -15.30 -10.11
N SER A 224 -8.12 -14.07 -10.00
CA SER A 224 -7.61 -13.06 -9.07
C SER A 224 -7.82 -13.45 -7.62
N PHE A 225 -9.00 -13.97 -7.27
CA PHE A 225 -9.28 -14.49 -5.93
C PHE A 225 -8.36 -15.66 -5.58
N SER A 226 -8.17 -16.60 -6.51
CA SER A 226 -7.27 -17.75 -6.29
C SER A 226 -5.82 -17.30 -6.12
N ALA A 227 -5.37 -16.31 -6.87
CA ALA A 227 -4.03 -15.76 -6.76
C ALA A 227 -3.83 -14.96 -5.45
N ALA A 228 -4.85 -14.21 -5.02
CA ALA A 228 -4.87 -13.52 -3.73
C ALA A 228 -4.77 -14.52 -2.57
N LEU A 229 -5.59 -15.58 -2.60
CA LEU A 229 -5.56 -16.65 -1.60
C LEU A 229 -4.21 -17.37 -1.58
N PHE A 230 -3.59 -17.55 -2.74
CA PHE A 230 -2.23 -18.10 -2.84
C PHE A 230 -1.19 -17.18 -2.18
N CYS A 231 -1.30 -15.86 -2.31
CA CYS A 231 -0.44 -14.91 -1.59
C CYS A 231 -0.60 -15.04 -0.07
N VAL A 232 -1.85 -15.13 0.42
CA VAL A 232 -2.13 -15.34 1.85
C VAL A 232 -1.52 -16.66 2.33
N LEU A 233 -1.66 -17.74 1.55
CA LEU A 233 -1.08 -19.03 1.87
C LEU A 233 0.46 -18.97 1.97
N LEU A 234 1.13 -18.31 1.02
CA LEU A 234 2.59 -18.11 1.07
C LEU A 234 3.01 -17.29 2.30
N TRP A 235 2.26 -16.25 2.64
CA TRP A 235 2.53 -15.43 3.82
C TRP A 235 2.36 -16.20 5.15
N VAL A 236 1.32 -17.05 5.24
CA VAL A 236 1.09 -17.93 6.40
C VAL A 236 2.22 -18.94 6.55
N LEU A 237 2.65 -19.56 5.45
CA LEU A 237 3.76 -20.55 5.43
C LEU A 237 5.13 -19.92 5.73
N ASN A 238 5.27 -18.60 5.59
CA ASN A 238 6.52 -17.91 5.87
C ASN A 238 6.72 -17.71 7.39
N PRO A 239 7.81 -18.27 7.98
CA PRO A 239 8.05 -18.20 9.42
C PRO A 239 8.47 -16.82 9.95
N LEU A 240 8.88 -15.92 9.05
CA LEU A 240 9.32 -14.58 9.40
C LEU A 240 8.17 -13.74 9.97
N THR A 241 8.48 -12.86 10.92
CA THR A 241 7.54 -11.81 11.37
C THR A 241 7.29 -10.84 10.21
N ASP A 242 6.17 -10.12 10.24
CA ASP A 242 5.90 -9.04 9.28
C ASP A 242 7.00 -7.96 9.29
N ILE A 243 7.51 -7.62 10.48
CA ILE A 243 8.64 -6.68 10.65
C ILE A 243 9.92 -7.25 10.00
N GLN A 244 10.22 -8.54 10.17
CA GLN A 244 11.36 -9.22 9.56
C GLN A 244 11.21 -9.24 8.03
N MET A 245 10.00 -9.50 7.54
CA MET A 245 9.66 -9.43 6.12
C MET A 245 9.67 -7.99 5.58
N ALA A 246 9.80 -6.94 6.39
CA ALA A 246 10.07 -5.59 5.92
C ALA A 246 11.56 -5.24 5.99
N SER A 247 12.23 -5.68 7.07
CA SER A 247 13.59 -5.25 7.44
C SER A 247 14.75 -6.07 6.88
N ILE A 248 14.52 -7.30 6.40
CA ILE A 248 15.62 -8.10 5.83
C ILE A 248 16.09 -7.48 4.51
N HIS A 249 17.39 -7.19 4.43
CA HIS A 249 18.06 -6.78 3.20
C HIS A 249 18.58 -8.01 2.44
N GLU A 250 17.82 -8.49 1.47
CA GLU A 250 18.24 -9.60 0.61
C GLU A 250 17.75 -9.38 -0.82
N ASN A 251 18.67 -9.43 -1.79
CA ASN A 251 18.39 -9.17 -3.20
C ASN A 251 18.00 -10.47 -3.92
N SER A 252 17.03 -11.19 -3.36
CA SER A 252 16.58 -12.47 -3.88
C SER A 252 15.15 -12.39 -4.42
N TYR A 253 14.86 -13.21 -5.42
CA TYR A 253 13.50 -13.30 -5.97
C TYR A 253 12.49 -13.79 -4.92
N ARG A 254 12.94 -14.58 -3.94
CA ARG A 254 12.09 -15.00 -2.81
C ARG A 254 11.63 -13.79 -1.99
N ARG A 255 12.53 -12.82 -1.76
CA ARG A 255 12.23 -11.59 -1.03
C ARG A 255 11.11 -10.80 -1.69
N VAL A 256 11.14 -10.66 -3.01
CA VAL A 256 10.10 -9.96 -3.77
C VAL A 256 8.73 -10.59 -3.50
N VAL A 257 8.63 -11.92 -3.62
CA VAL A 257 7.39 -12.64 -3.35
C VAL A 257 6.95 -12.47 -1.90
N ASP A 258 7.86 -12.66 -0.95
CA ASP A 258 7.58 -12.58 0.47
C ASP A 258 7.04 -11.19 0.87
N THR A 259 7.75 -10.13 0.49
CA THR A 259 7.31 -8.75 0.77
C THR A 259 6.00 -8.43 0.08
N THR A 260 5.82 -8.87 -1.17
CA THR A 260 4.55 -8.63 -1.88
C THR A 260 3.40 -9.36 -1.19
N CYS A 261 3.54 -10.64 -0.85
CA CYS A 261 2.49 -11.41 -0.15
C CYS A 261 2.15 -10.82 1.23
N PHE A 262 3.15 -10.32 1.95
CA PHE A 262 2.95 -9.58 3.20
C PHE A 262 2.08 -8.34 2.98
N VAL A 263 2.42 -7.52 1.98
CA VAL A 263 1.63 -6.33 1.63
C VAL A 263 0.22 -6.73 1.21
N THR A 264 0.07 -7.73 0.34
CA THR A 264 -1.21 -8.24 -0.15
C THR A 264 -2.16 -8.60 0.99
N VAL A 265 -1.69 -9.33 2.01
CA VAL A 265 -2.54 -9.74 3.14
C VAL A 265 -3.11 -8.53 3.88
N TRP A 266 -2.27 -7.52 4.16
CA TRP A 266 -2.70 -6.32 4.86
C TRP A 266 -3.63 -5.43 4.03
N VAL A 267 -3.45 -5.41 2.70
CA VAL A 267 -4.38 -4.75 1.77
C VAL A 267 -5.72 -5.48 1.70
N ILE A 268 -5.74 -6.82 1.68
CA ILE A 268 -6.98 -7.61 1.73
C ILE A 268 -7.75 -7.28 3.02
N ILE A 269 -7.07 -7.29 4.17
CA ILE A 269 -7.69 -6.94 5.45
C ILE A 269 -8.28 -5.52 5.39
N SER A 270 -7.53 -4.58 4.83
CA SER A 270 -7.99 -3.21 4.64
C SER A 270 -9.27 -3.13 3.82
N PHE A 271 -9.27 -3.67 2.61
CA PHE A 271 -10.41 -3.57 1.70
C PHE A 271 -11.65 -4.25 2.28
N VAL A 272 -11.46 -5.41 2.91
CA VAL A 272 -12.54 -6.11 3.62
C VAL A 272 -13.08 -5.26 4.78
N LEU A 273 -12.22 -4.68 5.61
CA LEU A 273 -12.69 -3.83 6.72
C LEU A 273 -13.43 -2.59 6.21
N TYR A 274 -12.91 -1.96 5.15
CA TYR A 274 -13.56 -0.82 4.51
C TYR A 274 -14.96 -1.20 4.01
N GLU A 275 -15.10 -2.29 3.24
CA GLU A 275 -16.38 -2.73 2.71
C GLU A 275 -17.35 -3.18 3.80
N LEU A 276 -16.86 -3.78 4.90
CA LEU A 276 -17.69 -4.10 6.05
C LEU A 276 -18.22 -2.85 6.76
N ILE A 277 -17.41 -1.80 6.87
CA ILE A 277 -17.83 -0.50 7.42
C ILE A 277 -18.85 0.15 6.47
N ASN A 278 -18.59 0.13 5.17
CA ASN A 278 -19.47 0.67 4.13
C ASN A 278 -20.85 -0.03 4.15
N LEU A 279 -20.84 -1.37 4.24
CA LEU A 279 -22.05 -2.18 4.38
C LEU A 279 -22.80 -1.89 5.70
N SER A 280 -22.10 -1.56 6.77
CA SER A 280 -22.73 -1.22 8.06
C SER A 280 -23.34 0.18 8.08
N THR A 281 -22.98 1.03 7.13
CA THR A 281 -23.42 2.44 7.04
C THR A 281 -24.33 2.72 5.85
N ASP A 282 -24.75 1.67 5.12
CA ASP A 282 -25.58 1.75 3.91
C ASP A 282 -25.05 2.76 2.86
N GLY A 283 -23.72 2.93 2.78
CA GLY A 283 -23.08 3.89 1.86
C GLY A 283 -23.21 5.37 2.25
N ALA A 284 -23.86 5.68 3.38
CA ALA A 284 -24.18 7.06 3.79
C ALA A 284 -22.96 7.91 4.16
N ILE A 285 -21.79 7.30 4.38
CA ILE A 285 -20.55 7.99 4.77
C ILE A 285 -20.18 9.08 3.74
N PHE A 286 -20.48 8.85 2.46
CA PHE A 286 -19.96 9.69 1.37
C PHE A 286 -21.03 10.49 0.61
N GLU A 287 -22.30 10.07 0.58
CA GLU A 287 -23.37 10.86 -0.06
C GLU A 287 -23.64 12.20 0.66
N SER A 288 -23.36 12.27 1.96
CA SER A 288 -23.56 13.49 2.77
C SER A 288 -22.49 14.57 2.54
N LEU A 289 -21.45 14.31 1.75
CA LEU A 289 -20.27 15.18 1.61
C LEU A 289 -20.51 16.45 0.80
N ILE A 290 -21.41 16.42 -0.18
CA ILE A 290 -21.62 17.53 -1.13
C ILE A 290 -22.26 18.75 -0.44
N LEU A 291 -22.82 18.59 0.76
CA LEU A 291 -23.53 19.65 1.49
C LEU A 291 -22.63 20.61 2.29
N PHE A 292 -21.32 20.36 2.38
CA PHE A 292 -20.44 21.04 3.33
C PHE A 292 -19.77 22.33 2.84
N GLY A 293 -20.06 22.79 1.61
CA GLY A 293 -19.60 24.09 1.10
C GLY A 293 -18.09 24.33 1.28
N PRO A 294 -17.66 25.39 1.99
CA PRO A 294 -16.23 25.74 2.16
C PRO A 294 -15.44 24.74 3.03
N PHE A 295 -16.11 23.80 3.70
CA PHE A 295 -15.44 22.74 4.48
C PHE A 295 -15.12 21.50 3.66
N LEU A 296 -15.53 21.44 2.39
CA LEU A 296 -15.30 20.31 1.51
C LEU A 296 -13.81 19.92 1.39
N PRO A 297 -12.84 20.86 1.28
CA PRO A 297 -11.42 20.49 1.29
C PRO A 297 -10.96 19.84 2.59
N LEU A 298 -11.45 20.31 3.74
CA LEU A 298 -11.13 19.71 5.03
C LEU A 298 -11.67 18.28 5.13
N ILE A 299 -12.88 18.02 4.65
CA ILE A 299 -13.44 16.68 4.72
C ILE A 299 -12.71 15.74 3.76
N ALA A 300 -12.33 16.21 2.56
CA ALA A 300 -11.52 15.44 1.64
C ALA A 300 -10.14 15.08 2.25
N ILE A 301 -9.55 15.97 3.06
CA ILE A 301 -8.34 15.68 3.84
C ILE A 301 -8.59 14.60 4.90
N LEU A 302 -9.68 14.70 5.66
CA LEU A 302 -10.04 13.69 6.67
C LEU A 302 -10.29 12.31 6.05
N ILE A 303 -10.90 12.26 4.86
CA ILE A 303 -11.06 11.03 4.08
C ILE A 303 -9.71 10.49 3.64
N GLY A 304 -8.74 11.35 3.32
CA GLY A 304 -7.37 10.95 2.99
C GLY A 304 -6.63 10.28 4.15
N PHE A 305 -7.03 10.51 5.40
CA PHE A 305 -6.48 9.79 6.55
C PHE A 305 -6.97 8.35 6.64
N ILE A 306 -8.05 8.00 5.93
CA ILE A 306 -8.55 6.64 5.85
C ILE A 306 -7.60 5.89 4.92
N PRO A 307 -6.82 4.92 5.44
CA PRO A 307 -5.87 4.22 4.61
C PRO A 307 -6.59 3.36 3.57
N GLY A 308 -6.00 3.27 2.38
CA GLY A 308 -6.51 2.48 1.26
C GLY A 308 -6.69 3.29 -0.02
N CYS A 309 -6.64 2.63 -1.17
CA CYS A 309 -6.92 3.30 -2.44
C CYS A 309 -8.41 3.65 -2.64
N GLY A 310 -9.34 2.92 -2.01
CA GLY A 310 -10.80 3.13 -2.14
C GLY A 310 -11.27 4.55 -1.84
N PRO A 311 -11.03 5.10 -0.63
CA PRO A 311 -11.36 6.49 -0.29
C PRO A 311 -10.77 7.51 -1.27
N GLN A 312 -9.55 7.29 -1.73
CA GLN A 312 -8.85 8.18 -2.67
C GLN A 312 -9.42 8.10 -4.09
N ILE A 313 -9.71 6.89 -4.60
CA ILE A 313 -10.35 6.67 -5.90
C ILE A 313 -11.75 7.28 -5.89
N MET A 314 -12.48 7.19 -4.79
CA MET A 314 -13.79 7.82 -4.64
C MET A 314 -13.71 9.34 -4.76
N ILE A 315 -12.84 9.99 -3.98
CA ILE A 315 -12.63 11.45 -4.06
C ILE A 315 -12.21 11.85 -5.47
N THR A 316 -11.30 11.10 -6.09
CA THR A 316 -10.88 11.33 -7.47
C THR A 316 -12.03 11.16 -8.47
N SER A 317 -12.91 10.18 -8.26
CA SER A 317 -14.09 9.95 -9.10
C SER A 317 -15.11 11.08 -8.97
N MET A 318 -15.34 11.58 -7.75
CA MET A 318 -16.19 12.76 -7.50
C MET A 318 -15.60 14.02 -8.14
N TYR A 319 -14.27 14.18 -8.13
CA TYR A 319 -13.60 15.29 -8.81
C TYR A 319 -13.71 15.17 -10.33
N VAL A 320 -13.51 13.95 -10.85
CA VAL A 320 -13.64 13.65 -12.28
C VAL A 320 -15.07 13.92 -12.77
N SER A 321 -16.09 13.53 -12.01
CA SER A 321 -17.49 13.79 -12.32
C SER A 321 -17.94 15.24 -12.07
N GLY A 322 -17.07 16.08 -11.51
CA GLY A 322 -17.33 17.51 -11.27
C GLY A 322 -18.14 17.80 -10.00
N GLN A 323 -18.30 16.82 -9.12
CA GLN A 323 -19.04 16.96 -7.86
C GLN A 323 -18.24 17.69 -6.77
N ILE A 324 -16.91 17.60 -6.80
CA ILE A 324 -16.02 18.30 -5.86
C ILE A 324 -14.97 19.14 -6.59
N PRO A 325 -14.49 20.25 -5.98
CA PRO A 325 -13.51 21.13 -6.58
C PRO A 325 -12.08 20.58 -6.50
N MET A 326 -11.17 21.18 -7.29
CA MET A 326 -9.75 20.85 -7.32
C MET A 326 -9.06 21.01 -5.94
N SER A 327 -9.50 21.98 -5.14
CA SER A 327 -9.00 22.19 -3.77
C SER A 327 -9.21 20.97 -2.88
N ALA A 328 -10.38 20.31 -2.99
CA ALA A 328 -10.67 19.09 -2.26
C ALA A 328 -9.82 17.91 -2.76
N GLN A 329 -9.67 17.77 -4.07
CA GLN A 329 -8.81 16.74 -4.66
C GLN A 329 -7.34 16.91 -4.23
N LEU A 330 -6.82 18.15 -4.24
CA LEU A 330 -5.45 18.46 -3.80
C LEU A 330 -5.27 18.15 -2.31
N GLY A 331 -6.21 18.57 -1.47
CA GLY A 331 -6.18 18.26 -0.04
C GLY A 331 -6.09 16.76 0.21
N ASN A 332 -7.00 15.99 -0.39
CA ASN A 332 -6.98 14.53 -0.28
C ASN A 332 -5.68 13.92 -0.83
N SER A 333 -5.21 14.38 -1.99
CA SER A 333 -3.99 13.84 -2.63
C SER A 333 -2.73 14.07 -1.79
N ILE A 334 -2.65 15.16 -1.02
CA ILE A 334 -1.50 15.47 -0.16
C ILE A 334 -1.58 14.75 1.19
N SER A 335 -2.80 14.60 1.75
CA SER A 335 -3.00 13.96 3.06
C SER A 335 -3.07 12.44 3.00
N ASN A 336 -3.21 11.86 1.82
CA ASN A 336 -3.43 10.44 1.63
C ASN A 336 -2.12 9.64 1.65
N ASP A 337 -2.04 8.68 2.57
CA ASP A 337 -0.86 7.82 2.72
C ASP A 337 -0.92 6.53 1.85
N GLY A 338 -2.02 6.33 1.11
CA GLY A 338 -2.25 5.20 0.21
C GLY A 338 -2.24 3.83 0.91
N ASP A 339 -2.15 2.76 0.12
CA ASP A 339 -2.07 1.39 0.66
C ASP A 339 -0.76 1.11 1.41
N ALA A 340 0.26 1.96 1.21
CA ALA A 340 1.54 1.87 1.89
C ALA A 340 1.43 2.09 3.42
N LEU A 341 0.37 2.77 3.88
CA LEU A 341 0.14 3.00 5.30
C LEU A 341 -0.15 1.70 6.07
N PHE A 342 -0.81 0.70 5.46
CA PHE A 342 -1.14 -0.54 6.18
C PHE A 342 0.09 -1.35 6.58
N PRO A 343 1.02 -1.66 5.65
CA PRO A 343 2.31 -2.21 6.04
C PRO A 343 3.05 -1.34 7.04
N ALA A 344 3.00 0.00 6.87
CA ALA A 344 3.66 0.93 7.78
C ALA A 344 3.12 0.82 9.22
N ILE A 345 1.81 0.71 9.40
CA ILE A 345 1.15 0.53 10.71
C ILE A 345 1.56 -0.80 11.33
N ALA A 346 1.59 -1.88 10.53
CA ALA A 346 2.01 -3.21 11.00
C ALA A 346 3.46 -3.23 11.50
N ILE A 347 4.32 -2.37 10.95
CA ILE A 347 5.73 -2.25 11.34
C ILE A 347 5.88 -1.27 12.53
N SER A 348 5.31 -0.07 12.40
CA SER A 348 5.40 1.01 13.38
C SER A 348 4.18 1.93 13.31
N ALA A 349 3.13 1.57 14.06
CA ALA A 349 1.92 2.37 14.19
C ALA A 349 2.21 3.83 14.60
N LYS A 350 3.17 4.07 15.50
CA LYS A 350 3.55 5.43 15.92
C LYS A 350 4.10 6.25 14.74
N ALA A 351 4.95 5.67 13.91
CA ALA A 351 5.49 6.38 12.75
C ALA A 351 4.40 6.64 11.70
N ALA A 352 3.53 5.65 11.45
CA ALA A 352 2.40 5.79 10.54
C ALA A 352 1.46 6.93 10.95
N ILE A 353 0.97 6.94 12.20
CA ILE A 353 0.08 7.99 12.71
C ILE A 353 0.74 9.38 12.64
N VAL A 354 2.02 9.47 13.00
CA VAL A 354 2.75 10.74 12.92
C VAL A 354 2.90 11.20 11.48
N ALA A 355 3.11 10.29 10.52
CA ALA A 355 3.20 10.66 9.11
C ALA A 355 1.88 11.27 8.62
N THR A 356 0.74 10.64 8.92
CA THR A 356 -0.59 11.16 8.60
C THR A 356 -0.86 12.53 9.21
N LEU A 357 -0.45 12.74 10.47
CA LEU A 357 -0.61 14.06 11.12
C LEU A 357 0.29 15.13 10.51
N TYR A 358 1.51 14.76 10.07
CA TYR A 358 2.43 15.69 9.43
C TYR A 358 2.02 16.01 7.99
N SER A 359 1.40 15.08 7.26
CA SER A 359 0.86 15.31 5.90
C SER A 359 -0.41 16.18 5.93
N ALA A 360 -1.17 16.16 7.03
CA ALA A 360 -2.34 17.02 7.22
C ALA A 360 -2.03 18.53 7.11
N ILE A 361 -0.89 18.97 7.68
CA ILE A 361 -0.51 20.38 7.74
C ILE A 361 -0.35 20.99 6.32
N PRO A 362 0.54 20.46 5.45
CA PRO A 362 0.66 20.96 4.09
C PRO A 362 -0.62 20.73 3.27
N ALA A 363 -1.38 19.65 3.54
CA ALA A 363 -2.65 19.41 2.85
C ALA A 363 -3.66 20.53 3.10
N ILE A 364 -3.87 20.92 4.36
CA ILE A 364 -4.76 22.03 4.73
C ILE A 364 -4.28 23.33 4.08
N ILE A 365 -2.98 23.64 4.18
CA ILE A 365 -2.42 24.87 3.63
C ILE A 365 -2.66 24.94 2.11
N ILE A 366 -2.26 23.91 1.36
CA ILE A 366 -2.36 23.93 -0.11
C ILE A 366 -3.80 23.87 -0.58
N ALA A 367 -4.65 23.05 0.05
CA ALA A 367 -6.05 22.92 -0.32
C ALA A 367 -6.82 24.23 -0.13
N TYR A 368 -6.65 24.90 1.01
CA TYR A 368 -7.31 26.17 1.28
C TYR A 368 -6.69 27.35 0.51
N LEU A 369 -5.38 27.36 0.30
CA LEU A 369 -4.77 28.34 -0.60
C LEU A 369 -5.34 28.23 -2.01
N TRP A 370 -5.50 27.01 -2.53
CA TRP A 370 -6.14 26.80 -3.83
C TRP A 370 -7.60 27.27 -3.83
N HIS A 371 -8.36 26.91 -2.79
CA HIS A 371 -9.77 27.27 -2.67
C HIS A 371 -10.01 28.79 -2.69
N TYR A 372 -9.16 29.57 -2.00
CA TYR A 372 -9.32 31.02 -1.94
C TYR A 372 -8.71 31.77 -3.14
N LEU A 373 -7.63 31.25 -3.74
CA LEU A 373 -6.94 31.94 -4.84
C LEU A 373 -7.55 31.64 -6.21
N ILE A 374 -8.06 30.43 -6.41
CA ILE A 374 -8.46 29.93 -7.73
C ILE A 374 -9.97 29.60 -7.75
N GLY A 375 -10.53 29.13 -6.62
CA GLY A 375 -11.94 28.72 -6.48
C GLY A 375 -12.08 27.22 -6.25
#